data_AF-A0AAD9J2H1-F1
#
_entry.id   AF-A0AAD9J2H1-F1
#
_cell.length_a   1.000
_cell.length_b   1.000
_cell.length_c   1.000
_cell.angle_alpha   90.00
_cell.angle_beta   90.00
_cell.angle_gamma   90.00
#
_symmetry.space_group_name_H-M   'P 1'
#
loop_
_entity.id
_entity.type
_entity.pdbx_description
1 polymer ?
#
loop_
_entity_poly.entity_id
_entity_poly.type
_entity_poly.pdbx_seq_one_letter_code
_entity_poly.pdbx_strand_id
1 'polypeptide(L)'
;MGNAAAIKNNKPASSSESTIQVDKGETGSEAAFDKESDLSDAEVSGGSCASHVTRRKRITKTSRHRASRDRKAVDPDGYSQLLPHRLPAMIQEIQEDEELSDEHIDHAQALLRKEFAEISGFLSNCVLAAIQSSELKSPRRKFVQIFHLPERHHWICASNLLSDDQDQLVIYDSAIRKTSRASLELQEKLAAMLNRRHDVSILWADVKRQNNSVDCGVHAIAAAVALCHGIDPSTCDWQYERMRSHLSCCFEAGEIRPFPVRECGRQPGSPARSMIRIHCPCGLPVREDDDKTWRCSSCLELFHQKCVIKLIEINEPFCCDLCAQRT
;
A
#
# COMPACT_ATOMS: atom_id res chain seq x y z
N MET A 1 63.53 -18.05 -5.02
CA MET A 1 64.54 -17.44 -5.90
C MET A 1 64.15 -17.74 -7.35
N GLY A 2 63.98 -16.71 -8.18
CA GLY A 2 63.72 -16.71 -9.64
C GLY A 2 62.30 -17.19 -10.03
N ASN A 3 61.42 -16.44 -10.69
CA ASN A 3 61.43 -15.65 -11.96
C ASN A 3 60.35 -16.32 -12.85
N ALA A 4 59.61 -15.71 -13.77
CA ALA A 4 59.14 -14.36 -14.06
C ALA A 4 58.08 -14.54 -15.19
N ALA A 5 57.07 -13.68 -15.20
CA ALA A 5 56.26 -13.15 -16.31
C ALA A 5 55.85 -14.03 -17.53
N ALA A 6 54.55 -13.96 -17.87
CA ALA A 6 54.11 -13.57 -19.23
C ALA A 6 52.64 -13.11 -19.24
N ILE A 7 52.46 -11.85 -19.66
CA ILE A 7 51.21 -11.17 -20.02
C ILE A 7 50.89 -11.49 -21.48
N LYS A 8 49.61 -11.76 -21.82
CA LYS A 8 49.10 -11.55 -23.19
C LYS A 8 47.72 -10.90 -23.15
N ASN A 9 47.70 -9.65 -23.60
CA ASN A 9 46.52 -8.92 -24.09
C ASN A 9 46.07 -9.51 -25.43
N ASN A 10 44.76 -9.50 -25.71
CA ASN A 10 44.28 -9.00 -27.01
C ASN A 10 42.80 -8.57 -26.97
N LYS A 11 42.59 -7.40 -27.59
CA LYS A 11 41.35 -6.65 -27.81
C LYS A 11 40.53 -7.23 -29.00
N PRO A 12 39.33 -6.70 -29.31
CA PRO A 12 38.22 -7.46 -29.88
C PRO A 12 38.08 -7.29 -31.40
N ALA A 13 37.35 -8.22 -32.01
CA ALA A 13 36.85 -8.11 -33.38
C ALA A 13 35.35 -7.77 -33.36
N SER A 14 35.00 -6.88 -34.28
CA SER A 14 33.73 -6.22 -34.51
C SER A 14 32.75 -7.04 -35.35
N SER A 15 31.48 -6.64 -35.25
CA SER A 15 30.48 -6.53 -36.32
C SER A 15 30.14 -7.76 -37.17
N SER A 16 28.91 -8.24 -37.03
CA SER A 16 28.08 -8.61 -38.17
C SER A 16 26.60 -8.55 -37.81
N GLU A 17 25.87 -7.73 -38.56
CA GLU A 17 24.42 -7.67 -38.65
C GLU A 17 23.85 -9.00 -39.15
N SER A 18 22.65 -9.37 -38.69
CA SER A 18 21.76 -10.27 -39.44
C SER A 18 20.30 -9.97 -39.10
N THR A 19 19.69 -9.17 -39.97
CA THR A 19 18.36 -9.35 -40.59
C THR A 19 17.29 -10.10 -39.79
N ILE A 20 16.31 -9.33 -39.32
CA ILE A 20 15.00 -9.80 -38.88
C ILE A 20 14.17 -10.14 -40.13
N GLN A 21 13.83 -11.42 -40.30
CA GLN A 21 12.74 -11.85 -41.18
C GLN A 21 11.42 -11.73 -40.40
N VAL A 22 10.49 -10.97 -40.96
CA VAL A 22 9.10 -10.86 -40.51
C VAL A 22 8.31 -11.82 -41.37
N ASP A 23 7.70 -12.83 -40.75
CA ASP A 23 6.74 -13.71 -41.42
C ASP A 23 5.32 -13.39 -40.96
N LYS A 24 4.39 -13.36 -41.92
CA LYS A 24 2.96 -13.04 -41.80
C LYS A 24 2.15 -14.30 -42.05
N GLY A 25 1.05 -14.45 -41.32
CA GLY A 25 -0.08 -15.35 -41.66
C GLY A 25 -0.80 -15.78 -40.38
N GLU A 26 -2.01 -15.29 -40.08
CA GLU A 26 -3.32 -15.78 -40.57
C GLU A 26 -3.57 -17.24 -40.11
N THR A 27 -4.63 -17.69 -39.44
CA THR A 27 -6.09 -17.43 -39.37
C THR A 27 -6.59 -18.18 -38.09
N GLY A 28 -7.62 -17.77 -37.34
CA GLY A 28 -9.05 -17.94 -37.63
C GLY A 28 -9.62 -19.27 -37.10
N SER A 29 -10.46 -19.24 -36.05
CA SER A 29 -11.68 -20.09 -35.95
C SER A 29 -12.50 -19.78 -34.69
N GLU A 30 -13.74 -19.34 -34.91
CA GLU A 30 -14.87 -19.32 -33.99
C GLU A 30 -15.32 -20.74 -33.60
N ALA A 31 -15.89 -20.89 -32.41
CA ALA A 31 -17.01 -21.81 -32.17
C ALA A 31 -17.78 -21.40 -30.90
N ALA A 32 -19.05 -21.02 -31.12
CA ALA A 32 -20.07 -20.81 -30.11
C ALA A 32 -20.57 -22.13 -29.51
N PHE A 33 -21.09 -22.08 -28.28
CA PHE A 33 -22.08 -23.06 -27.80
C PHE A 33 -23.02 -22.43 -26.77
N ASP A 34 -24.25 -22.17 -27.20
CA ASP A 34 -25.40 -21.86 -26.36
C ASP A 34 -25.90 -23.10 -25.61
N LYS A 35 -26.44 -22.90 -24.40
CA LYS A 35 -27.82 -23.35 -24.06
C LYS A 35 -28.25 -22.91 -22.66
N GLU A 36 -29.38 -22.19 -22.66
CA GLU A 36 -30.29 -21.97 -21.53
C GLU A 36 -31.00 -23.25 -21.07
N SER A 37 -31.48 -23.27 -19.81
CA SER A 37 -32.85 -23.68 -19.45
C SER A 37 -33.16 -23.39 -17.97
N ASP A 38 -34.00 -22.38 -17.76
CA ASP A 38 -35.34 -22.41 -17.15
C ASP A 38 -35.69 -23.16 -15.83
N LEU A 39 -36.34 -22.37 -14.96
CA LEU A 39 -37.57 -22.60 -14.17
C LEU A 39 -37.53 -23.48 -12.90
N SER A 40 -37.86 -22.88 -11.74
CA SER A 40 -39.25 -22.84 -11.22
C SER A 40 -39.35 -22.33 -9.76
N ASP A 41 -40.50 -21.69 -9.51
CA ASP A 41 -40.98 -21.05 -8.29
C ASP A 41 -41.21 -21.98 -7.08
N ALA A 42 -41.14 -21.39 -5.87
CA ALA A 42 -42.09 -21.68 -4.79
C ALA A 42 -42.10 -20.57 -3.73
N GLU A 43 -43.24 -19.88 -3.62
CA GLU A 43 -43.65 -19.08 -2.46
C GLU A 43 -43.84 -19.97 -1.21
N VAL A 44 -43.85 -19.36 0.00
CA VAL A 44 -44.87 -19.58 1.07
C VAL A 44 -44.59 -18.71 2.31
N SER A 45 -45.52 -17.78 2.54
CA SER A 45 -46.11 -17.23 3.79
C SER A 45 -45.28 -16.93 5.05
N GLY A 46 -45.35 -15.66 5.49
CA GLY A 46 -46.27 -15.22 6.56
C GLY A 46 -45.92 -15.52 8.03
N GLY A 47 -45.79 -14.45 8.85
CA GLY A 47 -45.80 -14.58 10.31
C GLY A 47 -45.39 -13.33 11.09
N SER A 48 -46.28 -12.35 11.19
CA SER A 48 -46.20 -11.24 12.15
C SER A 48 -46.72 -11.67 13.52
N CYS A 49 -46.07 -11.27 14.62
CA CYS A 49 -46.79 -10.96 15.85
C CYS A 49 -46.10 -9.85 16.65
N ALA A 50 -46.82 -8.73 16.78
CA ALA A 50 -46.59 -7.71 17.79
C ALA A 50 -47.32 -8.10 19.07
N SER A 51 -46.75 -7.77 20.24
CA SER A 51 -47.57 -7.54 21.43
C SER A 51 -47.00 -6.41 22.28
N HIS A 52 -47.87 -5.42 22.51
CA HIS A 52 -47.77 -4.38 23.51
C HIS A 52 -47.87 -4.97 24.93
N VAL A 53 -47.03 -4.49 25.85
CA VAL A 53 -47.44 -4.29 27.25
C VAL A 53 -46.94 -2.93 27.73
N THR A 54 -47.91 -2.14 28.16
CA THR A 54 -47.73 -0.82 28.79
C THR A 54 -47.62 -0.99 30.31
N ARG A 55 -46.74 -0.23 30.98
CA ARG A 55 -47.01 0.23 32.36
C ARG A 55 -46.25 1.52 32.72
N ARG A 56 -47.02 2.48 33.24
CA ARG A 56 -46.61 3.84 33.63
C ARG A 56 -45.90 3.90 34.99
N LYS A 57 -44.89 4.79 35.01
CA LYS A 57 -44.48 5.81 36.02
C LYS A 57 -44.17 5.39 37.46
N ARG A 58 -42.95 5.74 37.90
CA ARG A 58 -42.74 6.49 39.15
C ARG A 58 -41.62 7.53 38.97
N ILE A 59 -41.96 8.77 39.33
CA ILE A 59 -41.08 9.94 39.32
C ILE A 59 -40.38 10.01 40.68
N THR A 60 -39.06 10.13 40.69
CA THR A 60 -38.31 10.71 41.81
C THR A 60 -37.21 11.62 41.27
N LYS A 61 -37.35 12.93 41.53
CA LYS A 61 -36.30 13.96 41.53
C LYS A 61 -35.28 13.57 42.63
N THR A 62 -33.98 13.81 42.64
CA THR A 62 -33.07 14.86 42.14
C THR A 62 -31.64 14.32 42.36
N SER A 63 -30.69 14.59 41.45
CA SER A 63 -29.29 14.83 41.82
C SER A 63 -28.53 15.36 40.61
N ARG A 64 -28.05 16.60 40.70
CA ARG A 64 -27.27 17.27 39.67
C ARG A 64 -25.83 16.77 39.74
N HIS A 65 -25.47 15.85 38.85
CA HIS A 65 -24.07 15.64 38.49
C HIS A 65 -23.87 15.98 37.01
N ARG A 66 -22.86 16.82 36.77
CA ARG A 66 -22.45 17.38 35.49
C ARG A 66 -22.46 16.30 34.41
N ALA A 67 -23.31 16.48 33.41
CA ALA A 67 -23.21 15.77 32.14
C ALA A 67 -21.87 16.17 31.50
N SER A 68 -20.87 15.29 31.68
CA SER A 68 -19.75 15.20 30.75
C SER A 68 -20.36 15.03 29.37
N ARG A 69 -20.10 15.99 28.49
CA ARG A 69 -20.45 15.87 27.08
C ARG A 69 -19.66 14.68 26.54
N ASP A 70 -20.31 13.53 26.43
CA ASP A 70 -19.88 12.45 25.56
C ASP A 70 -19.74 13.03 24.16
N ARG A 71 -18.51 13.38 23.81
CA ARG A 71 -18.13 13.60 22.42
C ARG A 71 -18.26 12.23 21.77
N LYS A 72 -19.37 11.98 21.07
CA LYS A 72 -19.40 10.94 20.03
C LYS A 72 -18.14 11.12 19.19
N ALA A 73 -17.34 10.07 19.11
CA ALA A 73 -16.18 10.02 18.23
C ALA A 73 -16.67 10.39 16.83
N VAL A 74 -16.16 11.51 16.30
CA VAL A 74 -16.34 11.86 14.90
C VAL A 74 -15.46 10.88 14.15
N ASP A 75 -16.06 10.06 13.29
CA ASP A 75 -15.34 9.25 12.31
C ASP A 75 -14.41 10.20 11.53
N PRO A 76 -13.08 10.06 11.66
CA PRO A 76 -12.14 11.00 11.04
C PRO A 76 -12.21 10.99 9.51
N ASP A 77 -12.85 9.98 8.91
CA ASP A 77 -12.82 9.78 7.47
C ASP A 77 -14.10 10.24 6.75
N GLY A 78 -15.22 10.52 7.44
CA GLY A 78 -16.50 10.88 6.81
C GLY A 78 -17.09 9.82 5.84
N TYR A 79 -16.36 8.72 5.65
CA TYR A 79 -16.52 7.70 4.63
C TYR A 79 -17.72 6.78 4.92
N SER A 80 -18.09 6.66 6.19
CA SER A 80 -19.15 5.76 6.66
C SER A 80 -20.57 6.13 6.20
N GLN A 81 -20.85 7.35 5.72
CA GLN A 81 -22.22 7.76 5.39
C GLN A 81 -22.63 7.51 3.93
N LEU A 82 -21.68 7.32 3.00
CA LEU A 82 -21.95 7.11 1.56
C LEU A 82 -21.80 5.66 1.10
N LEU A 83 -21.04 4.86 1.85
CA LEU A 83 -20.73 3.46 1.55
C LEU A 83 -21.95 2.54 1.27
N PRO A 84 -23.07 2.60 2.02
CA PRO A 84 -24.15 1.63 1.85
C PRO A 84 -24.83 1.70 0.47
N HIS A 85 -24.83 2.86 -0.19
CA HIS A 85 -25.54 3.05 -1.46
C HIS A 85 -24.68 2.69 -2.68
N ARG A 86 -23.34 2.83 -2.60
CA ARG A 86 -22.41 2.48 -3.69
C ARG A 86 -21.98 1.02 -3.68
N LEU A 87 -22.10 0.32 -2.56
CA LEU A 87 -21.62 -1.06 -2.41
C LEU A 87 -22.11 -2.03 -3.51
N PRO A 88 -23.39 -2.05 -3.93
CA PRO A 88 -23.82 -2.93 -5.02
C PRO A 88 -23.12 -2.66 -6.36
N ALA A 89 -22.87 -1.38 -6.69
CA ALA A 89 -22.15 -1.01 -7.90
C ALA A 89 -20.68 -1.42 -7.81
N MET A 90 -20.02 -1.16 -6.68
CA MET A 90 -18.63 -1.60 -6.45
C MET A 90 -18.46 -3.11 -6.57
N ILE A 91 -19.40 -3.89 -6.02
CA ILE A 91 -19.37 -5.36 -6.12
C ILE A 91 -19.42 -5.83 -7.58
N GLN A 92 -20.23 -5.15 -8.41
CA GLN A 92 -20.31 -5.42 -9.85
C GLN A 92 -19.02 -5.00 -10.56
N GLU A 93 -18.52 -3.79 -10.30
CA GLU A 93 -17.28 -3.22 -10.87
C GLU A 93 -16.07 -4.14 -10.59
N ILE A 94 -15.98 -4.80 -9.42
CA ILE A 94 -14.91 -5.77 -9.11
C ILE A 94 -14.86 -6.95 -10.11
N GLN A 95 -16.01 -7.39 -10.63
CA GLN A 95 -16.08 -8.51 -11.57
C GLN A 95 -15.68 -8.12 -13.00
N GLU A 96 -15.58 -6.84 -13.30
CA GLU A 96 -15.16 -6.34 -14.60
C GLU A 96 -13.65 -6.51 -14.77
N ASP A 97 -13.17 -6.60 -16.03
CA ASP A 97 -11.74 -6.69 -16.35
C ASP A 97 -11.09 -5.30 -16.36
N GLU A 98 -11.37 -4.52 -15.31
CA GLU A 98 -10.98 -3.12 -15.15
C GLU A 98 -10.19 -2.91 -13.84
N GLU A 99 -9.42 -1.83 -13.78
CA GLU A 99 -8.65 -1.46 -12.61
C GLU A 99 -9.56 -1.12 -11.42
N LEU A 100 -9.24 -1.64 -10.23
CA LEU A 100 -9.95 -1.23 -9.03
C LEU A 100 -9.66 0.25 -8.71
N SER A 101 -10.74 1.01 -8.49
CA SER A 101 -10.67 2.41 -8.03
C SER A 101 -10.25 2.53 -6.56
N ASP A 102 -9.93 3.75 -6.16
CA ASP A 102 -9.68 4.14 -4.76
C ASP A 102 -10.84 3.79 -3.82
N GLU A 103 -12.10 3.88 -4.27
CA GLU A 103 -13.27 3.46 -3.49
C GLU A 103 -13.18 1.98 -3.09
N HIS A 104 -12.79 1.11 -4.02
CA HIS A 104 -12.60 -0.32 -3.73
C HIS A 104 -11.50 -0.55 -2.71
N ILE A 105 -10.35 0.09 -2.91
CA ILE A 105 -9.20 -0.05 -2.01
C ILE A 105 -9.55 0.46 -0.61
N ASP A 106 -10.19 1.62 -0.52
CA ASP A 106 -10.57 2.24 0.74
C ASP A 106 -11.63 1.43 1.49
N HIS A 107 -12.59 0.82 0.79
CA HIS A 107 -13.53 -0.12 1.39
C HIS A 107 -12.82 -1.36 1.96
N ALA A 108 -11.91 -1.98 1.19
CA ALA A 108 -11.13 -3.13 1.67
C ALA A 108 -10.27 -2.77 2.90
N GLN A 109 -9.61 -1.61 2.88
CA GLN A 109 -8.83 -1.10 4.01
C GLN A 109 -9.71 -0.80 5.23
N ALA A 110 -10.95 -0.32 5.05
CA ALA A 110 -11.90 -0.12 6.14
C ALA A 110 -12.34 -1.45 6.78
N LEU A 111 -12.57 -2.50 5.98
CA LEU A 111 -12.86 -3.85 6.49
C LEU A 111 -11.68 -4.40 7.29
N LEU A 112 -10.46 -4.31 6.75
CA LEU A 112 -9.23 -4.73 7.44
C LEU A 112 -9.03 -3.98 8.76
N ARG A 113 -9.21 -2.66 8.77
CA ARG A 113 -9.07 -1.84 9.98
C ARG A 113 -10.08 -2.22 11.07
N LYS A 114 -11.30 -2.59 10.66
CA LYS A 114 -12.35 -3.05 11.58
C LYS A 114 -12.01 -4.40 12.22
N GLU A 115 -11.42 -5.31 11.45
CA GLU A 115 -11.09 -6.66 11.89
C GLU A 115 -9.77 -6.73 12.68
N PHE A 116 -8.74 -6.01 12.24
CA PHE A 116 -7.39 -6.00 12.80
C PHE A 116 -7.07 -4.67 13.49
N ALA A 117 -7.81 -4.36 14.54
CA ALA A 117 -7.71 -3.08 15.26
C ALA A 117 -6.32 -2.83 15.90
N GLU A 118 -5.50 -3.87 16.03
CA GLU A 118 -4.14 -3.78 16.53
C GLU A 118 -3.11 -3.36 15.50
N ILE A 119 -3.39 -3.54 14.21
CA ILE A 119 -2.54 -3.17 13.09
C ILE A 119 -2.85 -1.73 12.70
N SER A 120 -1.81 -0.89 12.61
CA SER A 120 -1.97 0.49 12.16
C SER A 120 -1.96 0.60 10.63
N GLY A 121 -2.22 1.81 10.10
CA GLY A 121 -2.25 2.06 8.66
C GLY A 121 -3.69 2.07 8.14
N PHE A 122 -3.91 1.40 6.99
CA PHE A 122 -5.18 1.35 6.28
C PHE A 122 -5.81 2.72 5.99
N LEU A 123 -5.01 3.77 5.87
CA LEU A 123 -5.47 5.13 5.59
C LEU A 123 -6.12 5.19 4.21
N SER A 124 -7.20 5.96 4.09
CA SER A 124 -7.84 6.22 2.80
C SER A 124 -6.83 6.82 1.82
N ASN A 125 -6.87 6.35 0.57
CA ASN A 125 -5.97 6.83 -0.48
C ASN A 125 -6.27 8.27 -0.89
N CYS A 126 -7.53 8.69 -0.82
CA CYS A 126 -7.91 10.09 -0.97
C CYS A 126 -7.24 10.96 0.11
N VAL A 127 -7.21 10.49 1.35
CA VAL A 127 -6.54 11.18 2.46
C VAL A 127 -5.03 11.23 2.24
N LEU A 128 -4.41 10.11 1.83
CA LEU A 128 -2.98 10.04 1.51
C LEU A 128 -2.58 10.89 0.29
N ALA A 129 -3.49 11.16 -0.64
CA ALA A 129 -3.27 12.04 -1.76
C ALA A 129 -3.41 13.52 -1.37
N ALA A 130 -4.31 13.85 -0.44
CA ALA A 130 -4.59 15.22 -0.02
C ALA A 130 -3.65 15.76 1.06
N ILE A 131 -3.10 14.89 1.91
CA ILE A 131 -2.25 15.28 3.04
C ILE A 131 -0.79 15.43 2.61
N GLN A 132 -0.15 16.51 3.03
CA GLN A 132 1.30 16.65 2.89
C GLN A 132 2.02 15.62 3.76
N SER A 133 3.08 14.98 3.26
CA SER A 133 3.85 13.98 4.01
C SER A 133 4.31 14.45 5.39
N SER A 134 4.62 15.74 5.56
CA SER A 134 5.00 16.32 6.86
C SER A 134 3.87 16.41 7.89
N GLU A 135 2.61 16.30 7.45
CA GLU A 135 1.42 16.32 8.29
C GLU A 135 0.88 14.92 8.59
N LEU A 136 1.38 13.91 7.88
CA LEU A 136 1.00 12.52 8.07
C LEU A 136 1.46 12.04 9.44
N LYS A 137 0.50 11.63 10.27
CA LYS A 137 0.81 11.10 11.60
C LYS A 137 1.28 9.67 11.47
N SER A 138 2.53 9.44 11.88
CA SER A 138 3.09 8.11 11.99
C SER A 138 2.23 7.16 12.81
N PRO A 139 1.91 5.97 12.28
CA PRO A 139 1.47 4.82 13.05
C PRO A 139 2.24 4.63 14.36
N ARG A 140 1.51 4.38 15.47
CA ARG A 140 2.13 4.02 16.75
C ARG A 140 2.62 2.57 16.80
N ARG A 141 2.18 1.74 15.86
CA ARG A 141 2.46 0.31 15.77
C ARG A 141 2.92 -0.03 14.36
N LYS A 142 3.35 -1.26 14.18
CA LYS A 142 3.55 -1.84 12.84
C LYS A 142 2.27 -1.68 12.02
N PHE A 143 2.43 -1.48 10.73
CA PHE A 143 1.35 -1.09 9.85
C PHE A 143 1.30 -1.89 8.56
N VAL A 144 0.14 -1.87 7.93
CA VAL A 144 -0.09 -2.28 6.55
C VAL A 144 -0.79 -1.12 5.86
N GLN A 145 -0.32 -0.75 4.66
CA GLN A 145 -0.89 0.33 3.89
C GLN A 145 -0.86 -0.01 2.41
N ILE A 146 -1.99 0.19 1.73
CA ILE A 146 -2.04 0.15 0.27
C ILE A 146 -1.82 1.57 -0.24
N PHE A 147 -0.95 1.72 -1.23
CA PHE A 147 -0.63 3.00 -1.86
C PHE A 147 -0.99 2.97 -3.34
N HIS A 148 -1.60 4.05 -3.81
CA HIS A 148 -1.67 4.36 -5.24
C HIS A 148 -0.37 4.99 -5.71
N LEU A 149 0.14 4.58 -6.87
CA LEU A 149 1.25 5.19 -7.60
C LEU A 149 0.68 5.90 -8.84
N PRO A 150 0.41 7.22 -8.75
CA PRO A 150 -0.34 7.94 -9.77
C PRO A 150 0.32 7.90 -11.15
N GLU A 151 1.66 7.95 -11.22
CA GLU A 151 2.36 8.00 -12.51
C GLU A 151 2.24 6.69 -13.31
N ARG A 152 1.79 5.61 -12.66
CA ARG A 152 1.68 4.28 -13.25
C ARG A 152 0.28 3.69 -13.17
N HIS A 153 -0.68 4.40 -12.57
CA HIS A 153 -2.00 3.86 -12.25
C HIS A 153 -1.89 2.49 -11.57
N HIS A 154 -1.05 2.41 -10.53
CA HIS A 154 -0.65 1.12 -9.95
C HIS A 154 -0.84 1.08 -8.44
N TRP A 155 -1.31 -0.07 -7.95
CA TRP A 155 -1.50 -0.32 -6.53
C TRP A 155 -0.40 -1.20 -5.97
N ILE A 156 0.17 -0.80 -4.83
CA ILE A 156 1.15 -1.60 -4.08
C ILE A 156 0.74 -1.71 -2.61
N CYS A 157 1.19 -2.78 -1.95
CA CYS A 157 1.08 -2.92 -0.51
C CYS A 157 2.44 -2.71 0.15
N ALA A 158 2.51 -1.89 1.19
CA ALA A 158 3.72 -1.69 1.98
C ALA A 158 3.45 -1.97 3.46
N SER A 159 4.44 -2.58 4.13
CA SER A 159 4.30 -2.97 5.53
C SER A 159 5.65 -3.15 6.22
N ASN A 160 5.67 -2.99 7.54
CA ASN A 160 6.76 -3.44 8.42
C ASN A 160 6.29 -4.55 9.40
N LEU A 161 5.14 -5.18 9.15
CA LEU A 161 4.51 -6.10 10.08
C LEU A 161 5.39 -7.33 10.36
N LEU A 162 5.94 -7.92 9.30
CA LEU A 162 6.81 -9.10 9.35
C LEU A 162 8.30 -8.76 9.44
N SER A 163 8.67 -7.48 9.54
CA SER A 163 10.07 -7.06 9.69
C SER A 163 10.49 -7.04 11.16
N ASP A 164 11.60 -7.68 11.50
CA ASP A 164 12.23 -7.54 12.81
C ASP A 164 13.02 -6.23 12.95
N ASP A 165 13.45 -5.66 11.81
CA ASP A 165 14.13 -4.38 11.74
C ASP A 165 13.11 -3.24 11.73
N GLN A 166 13.26 -2.34 12.70
CA GLN A 166 12.40 -1.18 12.92
C GLN A 166 12.52 -0.11 11.82
N ASP A 167 13.63 -0.13 11.08
CA ASP A 167 13.99 0.85 10.05
C ASP A 167 13.85 0.26 8.64
N GLN A 168 13.13 -0.85 8.54
CA GLN A 168 12.88 -1.57 7.31
C GLN A 168 11.40 -1.61 6.98
N LEU A 169 11.10 -1.38 5.70
CA LEU A 169 9.80 -1.58 5.07
C LEU A 169 9.91 -2.63 3.99
N VAL A 170 8.84 -3.39 3.81
CA VAL A 170 8.69 -4.35 2.72
C VAL A 170 7.58 -3.86 1.80
N ILE A 171 7.85 -3.82 0.51
CA ILE A 171 6.90 -3.50 -0.56
C ILE A 171 6.57 -4.79 -1.31
N TYR A 172 5.28 -5.02 -1.49
CA TYR A 172 4.69 -6.09 -2.26
C TYR A 172 4.05 -5.49 -3.51
N ASP A 173 4.65 -5.75 -4.66
CA ASP A 173 4.28 -5.19 -5.97
C ASP A 173 4.11 -6.33 -6.98
N SER A 174 2.87 -6.58 -7.42
CA SER A 174 2.52 -7.66 -8.34
C SER A 174 2.88 -7.39 -9.80
N ALA A 175 3.08 -6.14 -10.21
CA ALA A 175 3.36 -5.81 -11.61
C ALA A 175 4.85 -5.89 -11.95
N ILE A 176 5.72 -5.60 -10.97
CA ILE A 176 7.13 -5.33 -11.24
C ILE A 176 8.05 -6.44 -10.74
N ARG A 177 9.02 -6.83 -11.59
CA ARG A 177 10.01 -7.85 -11.21
C ARG A 177 11.04 -7.33 -10.20
N LYS A 178 11.57 -6.10 -10.40
CA LYS A 178 12.61 -5.46 -9.57
C LYS A 178 12.65 -3.94 -9.82
N THR A 179 11.77 -3.14 -9.23
CA THR A 179 12.03 -1.70 -9.11
C THR A 179 13.03 -1.50 -7.99
N SER A 180 14.17 -0.86 -8.28
CA SER A 180 15.18 -0.55 -7.26
C SER A 180 14.97 0.82 -6.62
N ARG A 181 13.94 1.57 -7.01
CA ARG A 181 13.68 2.92 -6.47
C ARG A 181 12.20 3.24 -6.46
N ALA A 182 11.69 3.59 -5.29
CA ALA A 182 10.41 4.25 -5.11
C ALA A 182 10.47 5.67 -5.70
N SER A 183 9.35 6.18 -6.23
CA SER A 183 9.24 7.62 -6.54
C SER A 183 9.46 8.44 -5.27
N LEU A 184 9.90 9.69 -5.42
CA LEU A 184 10.18 10.54 -4.27
C LEU A 184 8.92 10.79 -3.43
N GLU A 185 7.76 10.93 -4.06
CA GLU A 185 6.48 11.04 -3.37
C GLU A 185 6.19 9.80 -2.51
N LEU A 186 6.39 8.60 -3.06
CA LEU A 186 6.25 7.37 -2.30
C LEU A 186 7.26 7.31 -1.15
N GLN A 187 8.52 7.70 -1.39
CA GLN A 187 9.53 7.75 -0.33
C GLN A 187 9.14 8.69 0.81
N GLU A 188 8.63 9.88 0.50
CA GLU A 188 8.15 10.83 1.52
C GLU A 188 7.00 10.24 2.34
N LYS A 189 6.01 9.60 1.70
CA LYS A 189 4.89 8.96 2.40
C LYS A 189 5.36 7.79 3.29
N LEU A 190 6.22 6.93 2.76
CA LEU A 190 6.80 5.80 3.51
C LEU A 190 7.63 6.28 4.71
N ALA A 191 8.48 7.30 4.50
CA ALA A 191 9.29 7.91 5.55
C ALA A 191 8.42 8.57 6.61
N ALA A 192 7.37 9.29 6.22
CA ALA A 192 6.42 9.90 7.15
C ALA A 192 5.66 8.87 7.99
N MET A 193 5.23 7.76 7.38
CA MET A 193 4.59 6.68 8.13
C MET A 193 5.56 6.02 9.11
N LEU A 194 6.80 5.72 8.71
CA LEU A 194 7.76 5.09 9.61
C LEU A 194 8.32 6.06 10.67
N ASN A 195 8.37 7.36 10.33
CA ASN A 195 8.84 8.48 11.15
C ASN A 195 10.19 8.22 11.81
N ARG A 196 11.17 7.85 10.97
CA ARG A 196 12.56 7.66 11.37
C ARG A 196 13.37 8.92 11.08
N ARG A 197 14.45 9.10 11.84
CA ARG A 197 15.40 10.22 11.69
C ARG A 197 16.69 9.83 11.01
N HIS A 198 16.70 8.65 10.41
CA HIS A 198 17.83 8.00 9.79
C HIS A 198 17.32 7.17 8.61
N ASP A 199 18.26 6.70 7.81
CA ASP A 199 17.95 6.02 6.55
C ASP A 199 17.03 4.83 6.75
N VAL A 200 16.06 4.70 5.84
CA VAL A 200 15.06 3.63 5.85
C VAL A 200 15.37 2.64 4.74
N SER A 201 15.52 1.37 5.08
CA SER A 201 15.69 0.29 4.12
C SER A 201 14.33 -0.12 3.54
N ILE A 202 14.26 -0.26 2.21
CA ILE A 202 13.10 -0.82 1.52
C ILE A 202 13.51 -2.16 0.91
N LEU A 203 12.77 -3.21 1.25
CA LEU A 203 12.82 -4.51 0.60
C LEU A 203 11.67 -4.63 -0.39
N TRP A 204 11.97 -4.86 -1.65
CA TRP A 204 10.98 -5.18 -2.68
C TRP A 204 10.84 -6.70 -2.72
N ALA A 205 9.76 -7.20 -2.13
CA ALA A 205 9.50 -8.63 -2.02
C ALA A 205 9.36 -9.25 -3.42
N ASP A 206 9.95 -10.43 -3.61
CA ASP A 206 9.72 -11.24 -4.81
C ASP A 206 8.36 -11.93 -4.68
N VAL A 207 7.29 -11.22 -5.02
CA VAL A 207 5.92 -11.78 -5.03
C VAL A 207 5.59 -12.44 -6.36
N LYS A 208 4.58 -13.32 -6.32
CA LYS A 208 4.00 -13.84 -7.54
C LYS A 208 3.35 -12.69 -8.33
N ARG A 209 3.69 -12.58 -9.62
CA ARG A 209 3.20 -11.51 -10.50
C ARG A 209 1.74 -11.68 -10.86
N GLN A 210 1.04 -10.57 -11.07
CA GLN A 210 -0.25 -10.57 -11.76
C GLN A 210 -0.07 -11.02 -13.22
N ASN A 211 -1.12 -11.58 -13.81
CA ASN A 211 -1.16 -12.10 -15.17
C ASN A 211 -1.71 -11.10 -16.21
N ASN A 212 -2.26 -9.96 -15.77
CA ASN A 212 -2.81 -8.88 -16.61
C ASN A 212 -2.33 -7.50 -16.11
N SER A 213 -2.81 -6.40 -16.69
CA SER A 213 -2.48 -5.04 -16.26
C SER A 213 -3.39 -4.49 -15.16
N VAL A 214 -4.57 -5.06 -14.97
CA VAL A 214 -5.66 -4.46 -14.17
C VAL A 214 -5.78 -4.99 -12.74
N ASP A 215 -5.15 -6.13 -12.43
CA ASP A 215 -5.31 -6.81 -11.12
C ASP A 215 -4.38 -6.31 -10.01
N CYS A 216 -3.65 -5.21 -10.21
CA CYS A 216 -2.75 -4.71 -9.17
C CYS A 216 -3.48 -4.39 -7.86
N GLY A 217 -4.70 -3.84 -7.95
CA GLY A 217 -5.54 -3.54 -6.79
C GLY A 217 -5.93 -4.79 -5.99
N VAL A 218 -6.42 -5.84 -6.66
CA VAL A 218 -6.83 -7.08 -5.99
C VAL A 218 -5.62 -7.82 -5.38
N HIS A 219 -4.45 -7.76 -6.01
CA HIS A 219 -3.22 -8.30 -5.45
C HIS A 219 -2.73 -7.52 -4.23
N ALA A 220 -2.80 -6.19 -4.26
CA ALA A 220 -2.44 -5.35 -3.12
C ALA A 220 -3.36 -5.62 -1.91
N ILE A 221 -4.66 -5.81 -2.15
CA ILE A 221 -5.62 -6.23 -1.12
C ILE A 221 -5.27 -7.62 -0.58
N ALA A 222 -5.04 -8.61 -1.44
CA ALA A 222 -4.69 -9.97 -1.02
C ALA A 222 -3.40 -10.01 -0.18
N ALA A 223 -2.39 -9.23 -0.57
CA ALA A 223 -1.16 -9.07 0.20
C ALA A 223 -1.43 -8.44 1.57
N ALA A 224 -2.25 -7.39 1.64
CA ALA A 224 -2.64 -6.77 2.90
C ALA A 224 -3.36 -7.75 3.84
N VAL A 225 -4.30 -8.53 3.31
CA VAL A 225 -5.02 -9.58 4.07
C VAL A 225 -4.04 -10.63 4.60
N ALA A 226 -3.16 -11.17 3.75
CA ALA A 226 -2.17 -12.16 4.17
C ALA A 226 -1.26 -11.64 5.29
N LEU A 227 -0.77 -10.40 5.16
CA LEU A 227 0.02 -9.75 6.20
C LEU A 227 -0.74 -9.69 7.53
N CYS A 228 -2.02 -9.32 7.52
CA CYS A 228 -2.85 -9.27 8.72
C CYS A 228 -2.97 -10.63 9.42
N HIS A 229 -2.94 -11.72 8.65
CA HIS A 229 -2.90 -13.09 9.17
C HIS A 229 -1.49 -13.60 9.50
N GLY A 230 -0.45 -12.75 9.43
CA GLY A 230 0.93 -13.15 9.71
C GLY A 230 1.57 -14.00 8.61
N ILE A 231 0.99 -14.01 7.41
CA ILE A 231 1.48 -14.76 6.24
C ILE A 231 2.28 -13.81 5.35
N ASP A 232 3.48 -14.22 4.95
CA ASP A 232 4.28 -13.45 3.98
C ASP A 232 3.68 -13.61 2.57
N PRO A 233 3.16 -12.53 1.94
CA PRO A 233 2.61 -12.58 0.58
C PRO A 233 3.59 -13.12 -0.49
N SER A 234 4.91 -13.04 -0.25
CA SER A 234 5.91 -13.57 -1.17
C SER A 234 5.89 -15.10 -1.27
N THR A 235 5.29 -15.78 -0.28
CA THR A 235 5.18 -17.24 -0.19
C THR A 235 3.89 -17.81 -0.78
N CYS A 236 2.97 -16.95 -1.23
CA CYS A 236 1.65 -17.32 -1.73
C CYS A 236 1.65 -17.55 -3.25
N ASP A 237 1.09 -18.68 -3.71
CA ASP A 237 0.71 -18.88 -5.11
C ASP A 237 -0.80 -18.64 -5.28
N TRP A 238 -1.17 -17.40 -5.60
CA TRP A 238 -2.57 -16.96 -5.69
C TRP A 238 -3.34 -17.70 -6.81
N GLN A 239 -4.60 -18.05 -6.54
CA GLN A 239 -5.55 -18.52 -7.56
C GLN A 239 -6.18 -17.31 -8.26
N TYR A 240 -5.46 -16.69 -9.20
CA TYR A 240 -5.84 -15.44 -9.86
C TYR A 240 -7.28 -15.42 -10.37
N GLU A 241 -7.68 -16.52 -11.02
CA GLU A 241 -9.01 -16.73 -11.59
C GLU A 241 -10.16 -16.63 -10.57
N ARG A 242 -9.84 -16.66 -9.27
CA ARG A 242 -10.81 -16.61 -8.17
C ARG A 242 -10.68 -15.37 -7.29
N MET A 243 -9.66 -14.52 -7.51
CA MET A 243 -9.40 -13.41 -6.60
C MET A 243 -10.50 -12.34 -6.67
N ARG A 244 -10.95 -11.96 -7.87
CA ARG A 244 -12.02 -10.96 -8.05
C ARG A 244 -13.35 -11.44 -7.49
N SER A 245 -13.80 -12.65 -7.85
CA SER A 245 -15.04 -13.24 -7.31
C SER A 245 -14.99 -13.39 -5.79
N HIS A 246 -13.85 -13.79 -5.23
CA HIS A 246 -13.64 -13.81 -3.79
C HIS A 246 -13.75 -12.42 -3.14
N LEU A 247 -13.15 -11.39 -3.75
CA LEU A 247 -13.24 -10.02 -3.25
C LEU A 247 -14.68 -9.50 -3.26
N SER A 248 -15.45 -9.75 -4.32
CA SER A 248 -16.88 -9.40 -4.38
C SER A 248 -17.67 -10.09 -3.25
N CYS A 249 -17.46 -11.39 -3.02
CA CYS A 249 -18.09 -12.09 -1.91
C CYS A 249 -17.70 -11.51 -0.53
N CYS A 250 -16.45 -11.08 -0.36
CA CYS A 250 -16.01 -10.42 0.87
C CYS A 250 -16.73 -9.06 1.08
N PHE A 251 -16.89 -8.28 0.01
CA PHE A 251 -17.59 -6.99 0.06
C PHE A 251 -19.07 -7.18 0.38
N GLU A 252 -19.73 -8.16 -0.24
CA GLU A 252 -21.11 -8.56 0.07
C GLU A 252 -21.26 -8.99 1.54
N ALA A 253 -20.32 -9.77 2.06
CA ALA A 253 -20.34 -10.26 3.43
C ALA A 253 -19.99 -9.18 4.47
N GLY A 254 -19.35 -8.08 4.06
CA GLY A 254 -18.84 -7.05 4.95
C GLY A 254 -17.69 -7.53 5.86
N GLU A 255 -16.94 -8.53 5.40
CA GLU A 255 -15.82 -9.20 6.09
C GLU A 255 -14.81 -9.65 5.02
N ILE A 256 -13.52 -9.38 5.23
CA ILE A 256 -12.48 -9.73 4.25
C ILE A 256 -11.66 -10.92 4.72
N ARG A 257 -11.72 -12.01 3.96
CA ARG A 257 -11.11 -13.29 4.34
C ARG A 257 -9.84 -13.57 3.53
N PRO A 258 -8.94 -14.44 4.04
CA PRO A 258 -7.76 -14.90 3.29
C PRO A 258 -8.11 -15.28 1.85
N PHE A 259 -7.34 -14.73 0.91
CA PHE A 259 -7.53 -14.96 -0.51
C PHE A 259 -7.13 -16.40 -0.90
N PRO A 260 -7.76 -16.96 -1.95
CA PRO A 260 -7.49 -18.32 -2.38
C PRO A 260 -6.06 -18.48 -2.90
N VAL A 261 -5.34 -19.45 -2.35
CA VAL A 261 -3.99 -19.86 -2.75
C VAL A 261 -4.01 -21.32 -3.23
N ARG A 262 -3.21 -21.68 -4.23
CA ARG A 262 -3.02 -23.09 -4.63
C ARG A 262 -2.19 -23.81 -3.58
N GLU A 263 -1.07 -23.21 -3.22
CA GLU A 263 -0.15 -23.67 -2.19
C GLU A 263 0.44 -22.45 -1.46
N CYS A 264 0.60 -22.58 -0.15
CA CYS A 264 1.49 -21.72 0.63
C CYS A 264 2.82 -22.44 0.81
N GLY A 265 3.92 -21.71 0.62
CA GLY A 265 5.27 -22.29 0.72
C GLY A 265 6.12 -22.15 -0.53
N ARG A 266 5.70 -21.29 -1.48
CA ARG A 266 6.61 -20.80 -2.53
C ARG A 266 7.87 -20.28 -1.84
N GLN A 267 9.05 -20.71 -2.31
CA GLN A 267 10.31 -20.12 -1.89
C GLN A 267 10.52 -18.81 -2.66
N PRO A 268 10.39 -17.63 -2.02
CA PRO A 268 10.64 -16.37 -2.68
C PRO A 268 12.12 -16.24 -3.04
N GLY A 269 12.40 -15.64 -4.19
CA GLY A 269 13.73 -15.19 -4.53
C GLY A 269 14.21 -14.07 -3.60
N SER A 270 15.48 -13.70 -3.72
CA SER A 270 16.03 -12.61 -2.92
C SER A 270 15.34 -11.28 -3.25
N PRO A 271 14.85 -10.53 -2.24
CA PRO A 271 14.22 -9.24 -2.47
C PRO A 271 15.22 -8.23 -3.01
N ALA A 272 14.77 -7.32 -3.88
CA ALA A 272 15.59 -6.19 -4.27
C ALA A 272 15.64 -5.18 -3.11
N ARG A 273 16.78 -4.49 -2.95
CA ARG A 273 16.97 -3.52 -1.86
C ARG A 273 17.10 -2.11 -2.39
N SER A 274 16.48 -1.17 -1.70
CA SER A 274 16.68 0.27 -1.89
C SER A 274 16.67 0.98 -0.54
N MET A 275 16.99 2.28 -0.54
CA MET A 275 17.11 3.06 0.68
C MET A 275 16.52 4.45 0.47
N ILE A 276 15.77 4.93 1.48
CA ILE A 276 15.39 6.34 1.60
C ILE A 276 16.45 7.02 2.44
N ARG A 277 17.12 8.02 1.89
CA ARG A 277 18.12 8.81 2.61
C ARG A 277 17.42 9.90 3.43
N ILE A 278 17.65 9.90 4.74
CA ILE A 278 17.01 10.84 5.67
C ILE A 278 18.11 11.58 6.44
N HIS A 279 18.36 12.83 6.02
CA HIS A 279 19.30 13.73 6.69
C HIS A 279 18.60 14.89 7.39
N CYS A 280 17.44 15.31 6.88
CA CYS A 280 16.72 16.45 7.42
C CYS A 280 16.02 16.11 8.76
N PRO A 281 16.09 16.99 9.79
CA PRO A 281 15.45 16.75 11.09
C PRO A 281 13.94 16.50 11.06
N CYS A 282 13.25 16.83 9.96
CA CYS A 282 11.84 16.51 9.77
C CYS A 282 11.56 15.03 9.49
N GLY A 283 12.60 14.20 9.29
CA GLY A 283 12.42 12.77 9.02
C GLY A 283 11.93 12.46 7.59
N LEU A 284 12.05 13.42 6.66
CA LEU A 284 11.68 13.25 5.26
C LEU A 284 12.93 13.36 4.37
N PRO A 285 12.97 12.63 3.24
CA PRO A 285 13.99 12.84 2.21
C PRO A 285 13.87 14.27 1.65
N VAL A 286 14.99 14.81 1.17
CA VAL A 286 15.04 16.14 0.54
C VAL A 286 15.16 15.97 -0.97
N ARG A 287 14.36 16.72 -1.74
CA ARG A 287 14.48 16.74 -3.20
C ARG A 287 15.70 17.57 -3.58
N GLU A 288 16.57 17.04 -4.43
CA GLU A 288 17.78 17.77 -4.87
C GLU A 288 17.46 19.00 -5.72
N ASP A 289 16.30 18.98 -6.38
CA ASP A 289 15.76 20.02 -7.24
C ASP A 289 14.86 21.03 -6.51
N ASP A 290 14.72 20.93 -5.18
CA ASP A 290 13.93 21.90 -4.41
C ASP A 290 14.74 23.19 -4.17
N ASP A 291 14.25 24.30 -4.72
CA ASP A 291 14.78 25.65 -4.57
C ASP A 291 14.86 26.11 -3.11
N LYS A 292 14.16 25.43 -2.19
CA LYS A 292 14.09 25.75 -0.75
C LYS A 292 14.88 24.77 0.11
N THR A 293 16.12 24.53 -0.28
CA THR A 293 17.05 23.64 0.45
C THR A 293 18.33 24.37 0.86
N TRP A 294 18.95 23.87 1.94
CA TRP A 294 20.26 24.32 2.41
C TRP A 294 21.22 23.15 2.42
N ARG A 295 22.45 23.39 1.96
CA ARG A 295 23.53 22.41 1.96
C ARG A 295 24.47 22.67 3.12
N CYS A 296 24.70 21.66 3.95
CA CYS A 296 25.69 21.75 5.03
C CYS A 296 27.10 21.91 4.44
N SER A 297 27.86 22.89 4.92
CA SER A 297 29.22 23.18 4.46
C SER A 297 30.24 22.09 4.82
N SER A 298 29.94 21.28 5.84
CA SER A 298 30.83 20.20 6.32
C SER A 298 30.51 18.84 5.68
N CYS A 299 29.27 18.35 5.79
CA CYS A 299 28.90 17.02 5.26
C CYS A 299 28.31 17.05 3.85
N LEU A 300 28.03 18.23 3.29
CA LEU A 300 27.43 18.43 1.97
C LEU A 300 26.00 17.88 1.81
N GLU A 301 25.37 17.38 2.88
CA GLU A 301 23.99 16.92 2.86
C GLU A 301 23.00 18.07 2.73
N LEU A 302 21.84 17.78 2.12
CA LEU A 302 20.75 18.71 1.91
C LEU A 302 19.70 18.65 3.02
N PHE A 303 19.16 19.83 3.34
CA PHE A 303 18.17 20.04 4.39
C PHE A 303 17.05 20.93 3.87
N HIS A 304 15.80 20.65 4.21
CA HIS A 304 14.71 21.59 3.93
C HIS A 304 14.97 22.91 4.65
N GLN A 305 14.91 24.02 3.92
CA GLN A 305 15.14 25.36 4.48
C GLN A 305 14.31 25.61 5.72
N LYS A 306 13.00 25.32 5.68
CA LYS A 306 12.08 25.51 6.81
C LYS A 306 12.48 24.74 8.08
N CYS A 307 13.25 23.66 7.94
CA CYS A 307 13.68 22.82 9.06
C CYS A 307 14.94 23.33 9.74
N VAL A 308 15.75 24.14 9.06
CA VAL A 308 17.05 24.62 9.55
C VAL A 308 17.16 26.15 9.61
N ILE A 309 16.15 26.89 9.16
CA ILE A 309 16.17 28.37 9.09
C ILE A 309 16.39 29.05 10.45
N LYS A 310 16.07 28.37 11.57
CA LYS A 310 16.32 28.89 12.92
C LYS A 310 17.78 28.78 13.36
N LEU A 311 18.61 28.07 12.58
CA LEU A 311 20.02 27.77 12.88
C LEU A 311 20.99 28.61 12.06
N ILE A 312 20.48 29.57 11.26
CA ILE A 312 21.30 30.36 10.34
C ILE A 312 21.46 31.76 10.93
N GLU A 313 22.64 32.05 11.46
CA GLU A 313 23.07 33.43 11.67
C GLU A 313 23.41 34.06 10.31
N ILE A 314 22.92 35.27 10.09
CA ILE A 314 23.09 36.00 8.83
C ILE A 314 24.60 36.22 8.63
N ASN A 315 25.17 35.60 7.58
CA ASN A 315 26.56 35.68 7.09
C ASN A 315 27.50 34.47 7.34
N GLU A 316 27.02 33.34 7.87
CA GLU A 316 27.85 32.12 7.96
C GLU A 316 27.38 30.98 7.03
N PRO A 317 28.31 30.16 6.49
CA PRO A 317 27.93 28.98 5.72
C PRO A 317 27.25 27.97 6.63
N PHE A 318 26.00 27.61 6.31
CA PHE A 318 25.19 26.69 7.11
C PHE A 318 25.95 25.39 7.44
N CYS A 319 26.01 25.05 8.72
CA CYS A 319 26.53 23.78 9.24
C CYS A 319 25.40 23.07 10.00
N CYS A 320 25.15 21.80 9.71
CA CYS A 320 24.10 21.06 10.40
C CYS A 320 24.49 20.75 11.86
N ASP A 321 23.50 20.55 12.73
CA ASP A 321 23.73 20.30 14.17
C ASP A 321 24.70 19.15 14.45
N LEU A 322 24.64 18.07 13.64
CA LEU A 322 25.53 16.92 13.79
C LEU A 322 26.99 17.23 13.45
N CYS A 323 27.23 18.13 12.51
CA CYS A 323 28.57 18.58 12.16
C CYS A 323 29.08 19.62 13.15
N ALA A 324 28.21 20.55 13.59
CA ALA A 324 28.55 21.57 14.58
C ALA A 324 28.94 20.98 15.95
N GLN A 325 28.42 19.81 16.31
CA GLN A 325 28.79 19.10 17.55
C GLN A 325 30.14 18.35 17.47
N ARG A 326 30.74 18.24 16.27
CA ARG A 326 32.02 17.52 16.06
C ARG A 326 33.25 18.43 16.02
N THR A 327 33.03 19.74 16.04
CA THR A 327 34.05 20.80 16.06
C THR A 327 34.27 21.30 17.48
#